data_AF-A0A8H4XUI4-F1
#
_entry.id   AF-A0A8H4XUI4-F1
#
_cell.length_a   1.000
_cell.length_b   1.000
_cell.length_c   1.000
_cell.angle_alpha   90.00
_cell.angle_beta   90.00
_cell.angle_gamma   90.00
#
_symmetry.space_group_name_H-M   'P 1'
#
loop_
_entity.id
_entity.type
_entity.pdbx_description
1 polymer ?
#
loop_
_entity_poly.entity_id
_entity_poly.type
_entity_poly.pdbx_seq_one_letter_code
_entity_poly.pdbx_strand_id
1 'polypeptide(L)' 'MGHFVTVATCNLNQWALDFDGNTQRIIESIQQAKAAGAKLRVGPELEICGYGCLDHLLYVLVDCATELHG' A
#
# COMPACT_ATOMS: atom_id res chain seq x y z
N MET A 1 -4.57 32.92 8.08
CA MET A 1 -3.65 32.03 8.82
C MET A 1 -3.77 30.65 8.17
N GLY A 2 -2.69 30.08 7.63
CA GLY A 2 -2.77 28.82 6.88
C GLY A 2 -2.97 27.60 7.79
N HIS A 3 -3.70 26.60 7.32
CA HIS A 3 -3.80 25.30 8.01
C HIS A 3 -2.61 24.44 7.59
N PHE A 4 -1.73 24.11 8.54
CA PHE A 4 -0.62 23.19 8.29
C PHE A 4 -1.11 21.74 8.36
N VAL A 5 -0.59 20.90 7.45
CA VAL A 5 -0.84 19.46 7.41
C VAL A 5 0.49 18.73 7.31
N THR A 6 0.63 17.64 8.06
CA THR A 6 1.75 16.72 7.94
C THR A 6 1.36 15.59 7.00
N VAL A 7 2.18 15.36 5.98
CA VAL A 7 2.03 14.23 5.05
C VAL A 7 3.25 13.33 5.16
N ALA A 8 3.04 12.04 4.96
CA ALA A 8 4.09 11.03 4.96
C ALA A 8 4.13 10.31 3.60
N THR A 9 5.34 10.01 3.16
CA THR A 9 5.60 9.07 2.07
C THR A 9 6.48 7.95 2.60
N CYS A 10 6.48 6.80 1.95
CA CYS A 10 7.30 5.66 2.34
C CYS A 10 7.86 4.92 1.12
N ASN A 11 8.98 4.24 1.34
CA ASN A 11 9.56 3.29 0.42
C ASN A 11 9.45 1.90 1.04
N LEU A 12 8.78 0.97 0.37
CA LEU A 12 8.52 -0.39 0.86
C LEU A 12 9.20 -1.40 -0.06
N ASN A 13 9.81 -2.43 0.55
CA ASN A 13 10.38 -3.56 -0.18
C ASN A 13 9.31 -4.63 -0.41
N GLN A 14 8.38 -4.35 -1.33
CA GLN A 14 7.28 -5.26 -1.65
C GLN A 14 7.74 -6.37 -2.59
N TRP A 15 7.18 -7.56 -2.38
CA TRP A 15 7.46 -8.75 -3.19
C TRP A 15 6.23 -9.10 -4.01
N ALA A 16 6.44 -9.48 -5.28
CA ALA A 16 5.34 -9.83 -6.17
C ALA A 16 4.57 -11.04 -5.61
N LEU A 17 3.25 -10.92 -5.52
CA LEU A 17 2.31 -11.94 -5.04
C LEU A 17 2.41 -12.28 -3.53
N ASP A 18 3.26 -11.61 -2.77
CA ASP A 18 3.38 -11.75 -1.30
C ASP A 18 2.34 -10.88 -0.58
N PHE A 19 1.06 -11.20 -0.69
CA PHE A 19 -0.03 -10.37 -0.14
C PHE A 19 0.07 -10.19 1.38
N ASP A 20 0.37 -11.24 2.13
CA ASP A 20 0.48 -11.18 3.59
C ASP A 20 1.67 -10.30 4.03
N GLY A 21 2.85 -10.54 3.45
CA GLY A 21 4.04 -9.76 3.78
C GLY A 21 3.92 -8.30 3.35
N ASN A 22 3.35 -8.05 2.16
CA ASN A 22 3.10 -6.70 1.67
C ASN A 22 2.09 -5.96 2.57
N THR A 23 1.03 -6.65 3.00
CA THR A 23 0.02 -6.10 3.93
C THR A 23 0.65 -5.72 5.26
N GLN A 24 1.48 -6.59 5.84
CA GLN A 24 2.17 -6.30 7.09
C GLN A 24 3.06 -5.05 6.97
N ARG A 25 3.86 -4.94 5.90
CA ARG A 25 4.75 -3.78 5.65
C ARG A 25 3.94 -2.49 5.47
N ILE A 26 2.80 -2.55 4.77
CA ILE A 26 1.89 -1.41 4.62
C ILE A 26 1.36 -0.97 5.99
N ILE A 27 0.84 -1.89 6.79
CA ILE A 27 0.30 -1.61 8.12
C ILE A 27 1.36 -0.97 9.03
N GLU A 28 2.58 -1.52 9.06
CA GLU A 28 3.70 -0.97 9.84
C GLU A 28 4.03 0.47 9.41
N SER A 29 4.08 0.75 8.11
CA SER A 29 4.34 2.11 7.61
C SER A 29 3.23 3.10 7.96
N ILE A 30 1.96 2.65 7.97
CA ILE A 30 0.82 3.47 8.39
C ILE A 30 0.92 3.79 9.89
N GLN A 31 1.30 2.82 10.72
CA GLN A 31 1.51 3.04 12.15
C GLN A 31 2.62 4.07 12.40
N GLN A 32 3.74 3.99 11.69
CA GLN A 32 4.82 4.97 11.77
C GLN A 32 4.37 6.38 11.33
N ALA A 33 3.62 6.49 10.22
CA ALA A 33 3.08 7.76 9.74
C ALA A 33 2.11 8.40 10.75
N LYS A 34 1.23 7.59 11.35
CA LYS A 34 0.31 8.04 12.41
C LYS A 34 1.07 8.51 13.65
N ALA A 35 2.11 7.78 14.07
CA ALA A 35 2.96 8.17 15.19
C ALA A 35 3.70 9.50 14.94
N ALA A 36 4.07 9.78 13.69
CA ALA A 36 4.65 11.04 13.25
C ALA A 36 3.63 12.18 13.06
N GLY A 37 2.34 11.95 13.36
CA GLY A 37 1.28 12.96 13.23
C GLY A 37 0.82 13.21 11.79
N ALA A 38 1.16 12.35 10.84
CA ALA A 38 0.72 12.49 9.46
C ALA A 38 -0.80 12.30 9.33
N LYS A 39 -1.43 13.15 8.50
CA LYS A 39 -2.86 13.06 8.14
C LYS A 39 -3.09 12.33 6.82
N LEU A 40 -2.04 12.20 6.01
CA LEU A 40 -2.02 11.45 4.76
C LEU A 40 -0.72 10.64 4.69
N ARG A 41 -0.83 9.37 4.34
CA ARG A 41 0.31 8.50 4.00
C ARG A 41 0.15 8.05 2.56
N VAL A 42 1.19 8.22 1.76
CA VAL A 42 1.24 7.77 0.36
C VAL A 42 2.28 6.68 0.23
N GLY A 43 1.88 5.53 -0.32
CA GLY A 43 2.76 4.39 -0.60
C GLY A 43 3.23 4.33 -2.04
N PRO A 44 4.17 3.41 -2.37
CA PRO A 44 4.57 3.14 -3.74
C PRO A 44 3.43 2.54 -4.58
N GLU A 45 3.57 2.62 -5.90
CA GLU A 45 2.61 2.06 -6.85
C GLU A 45 2.46 0.54 -6.70
N LEU A 46 1.23 0.05 -6.84
CA LEU A 46 0.89 -1.38 -6.75
C LEU A 46 1.44 -2.07 -5.48
N GLU A 47 1.52 -1.35 -4.36
CA GLU A 47 2.17 -1.87 -3.15
C GLU A 47 1.48 -3.10 -2.54
N ILE A 48 0.20 -3.34 -2.80
CA ILE A 48 -0.53 -4.49 -2.25
C ILE A 48 -0.03 -5.80 -2.88
N CYS A 49 -0.03 -5.87 -4.22
CA CYS A 49 0.41 -7.06 -4.96
C CYS A 49 1.92 -7.07 -5.26
N GLY A 50 2.58 -5.92 -5.15
CA GLY A 50 3.95 -5.69 -5.60
C GLY A 50 4.00 -5.35 -7.09
N TYR A 51 4.87 -4.40 -7.45
CA TYR A 51 4.97 -3.89 -8.83
C TYR A 51 5.35 -4.96 -9.87
N GLY A 52 6.21 -5.91 -9.50
CA GLY A 52 6.78 -6.93 -10.39
C GLY A 52 5.86 -8.09 -10.78
N CYS A 53 4.53 -7.92 -10.76
CA CYS A 53 3.59 -9.00 -11.04
C CYS A 53 3.53 -9.41 -12.53
N LEU A 54 3.87 -8.52 -13.47
CA LEU A 54 3.82 -8.79 -14.91
C LEU A 54 2.48 -9.41 -15.34
N ASP A 55 2.48 -10.52 -16.09
CA ASP A 55 1.28 -11.18 -16.60
C ASP A 55 0.36 -11.70 -15.48
N HIS A 56 0.87 -11.90 -14.26
CA HIS A 56 0.01 -12.24 -13.12
C HIS A 56 -0.97 -11.12 -12.78
N LEU A 57 -0.70 -9.88 -13.18
CA LEU A 57 -1.62 -8.76 -12.99
C LEU A 57 -2.97 -9.00 -13.70
N LEU A 58 -3.00 -9.75 -14.81
CA LEU A 58 -4.23 -10.12 -15.51
C LEU A 58 -5.19 -10.92 -14.62
N TYR A 59 -4.66 -11.74 -13.72
CA TYR A 59 -5.43 -12.54 -12.78
C TYR A 59 -5.67 -11.79 -11.46
N VAL A 60 -4.66 -11.08 -10.94
CA VAL A 60 -4.77 -10.31 -9.69
C VAL A 60 -5.83 -9.21 -9.77
N LEU A 61 -5.98 -8.53 -10.92
CA LEU A 61 -7.05 -7.54 -11.09
C LEU A 61 -8.46 -8.19 -11.08
N VAL A 62 -8.57 -9.44 -11.52
CA VAL A 62 -9.83 -10.19 -11.50
C VAL A 62 -10.15 -10.65 -10.08
N ASP A 63 -9.15 -11.14 -9.34
CA ASP A 63 -9.33 -11.59 -7.95
C ASP A 63 -9.64 -10.41 -7.02
N CYS A 64 -8.91 -9.30 -7.13
CA CYS A 64 -9.16 -8.10 -6.32
C CYS A 64 -10.53 -7.46 -6.63
N ALA A 65 -10.98 -7.50 -7.90
CA ALA A 65 -12.33 -7.04 -8.27
C ALA A 65 -13.43 -7.99 -7.77
N THR A 66 -13.17 -9.29 -7.62
CA THR A 66 -14.16 -10.26 -7.16
C THR A 66 -14.27 -10.30 -5.63
N GLU A 67 -13.17 -10.12 -4.89
CA GLU A 67 -13.21 -10.00 -3.42
C GLU A 67 -13.91 -8.73 -2.92
N LEU A 68 -13.94 -7.65 -3.73
CA LEU A 68 -14.67 -6.42 -3.42
C LEU A 68 -16.21 -6.54 -3.56
N HIS A 69 -16.72 -7.66 -4.07
CA HIS A 69 -18.15 -7.96 -4.20
C HIS A 69 -18.65 -9.04 -3.21
N GLY A 70 -17.85 -9.38 -2.19
CA GLY A 70 -18.24 -10.23 -1.06
C GLY A 70 -18.84 -9.45 0.10
#